data_AF-A0A4Y9UPG7-F1
#
_entry.id   AF-A0A4Y9UPG7-F1
#
_cell.length_a   1.000
_cell.length_b   1.000
_cell.length_c   1.000
_cell.angle_alpha   90.00
_cell.angle_beta   90.00
_cell.angle_gamma   90.00
#
_symmetry.space_group_name_H-M   'P 1'
#
loop_
_entity.id
_entity.type
_entity.pdbx_description
1 polymer ?
#
loop_
_entity_poly.entity_id
_entity_poly.type
_entity_poly.pdbx_seq_one_letter_code
_entity_poly.pdbx_strand_id
1 'polypeptide(L)'
;MSKSNTDKFPVIPRLLTRQQAAAYCGVSVPTFDGICPVKAIALGNGKRLERFDRISLDGWIDSLALNGREMSKDWLAELEKQ
;
A
#
# COMPACT_ATOMS: atom_id res chain seq x y z
N MET A 1 -10.27 -3.73 36.86
CA MET A 1 -10.28 -3.21 35.48
C MET A 1 -10.47 -4.35 34.49
N SER A 2 -11.71 -4.61 34.11
CA SER A 2 -12.05 -5.61 33.09
C SER A 2 -11.65 -5.06 31.72
N LYS A 3 -10.74 -5.75 31.03
CA LYS A 3 -10.39 -5.43 29.63
C LYS A 3 -11.59 -5.81 28.77
N SER A 4 -12.28 -4.83 28.20
CA SER A 4 -13.37 -5.07 27.25
C SER A 4 -12.79 -5.67 25.97
N ASN A 5 -13.14 -6.94 25.71
CA ASN A 5 -12.96 -7.63 24.42
C ASN A 5 -13.95 -7.07 23.39
N THR A 6 -13.80 -5.81 23.00
CA THR A 6 -14.34 -5.33 21.72
C THR A 6 -13.33 -5.69 20.65
N ASP A 7 -13.31 -6.97 20.27
CA ASP A 7 -12.52 -7.47 19.14
C ASP A 7 -12.98 -6.75 17.87
N LYS A 8 -12.29 -5.70 17.43
CA LYS A 8 -10.91 -5.59 16.92
C LYS A 8 -10.84 -5.87 15.42
N PHE A 9 -11.68 -5.21 14.64
CA PHE A 9 -11.21 -4.79 13.33
C PHE A 9 -10.33 -3.57 13.57
N PRO A 10 -8.99 -3.67 13.46
CA PRO A 10 -8.16 -2.48 13.51
C PRO A 10 -8.64 -1.56 12.40
N VAL A 11 -9.13 -0.36 12.77
CA VAL A 11 -9.45 0.66 11.78
C VAL A 11 -8.12 1.03 11.14
N ILE A 12 -7.90 0.54 9.92
CA ILE A 12 -6.73 0.91 9.13
C ILE A 12 -7.02 2.32 8.61
N PRO A 13 -6.32 3.35 9.12
CA PRO A 13 -6.56 4.71 8.68
C PRO A 13 -6.20 4.81 7.19
N ARG A 14 -6.94 5.64 6.46
CA ARG A 14 -6.64 5.91 5.05
C ARG A 14 -5.28 6.58 4.87
N LEU A 15 -4.94 7.49 5.79
CA LEU A 15 -3.68 8.22 5.80
C LEU A 15 -2.69 7.52 6.73
N LEU A 16 -1.64 6.94 6.16
CA LEU A 16 -0.63 6.15 6.84
C LEU A 16 0.58 7.02 7.21
N THR A 17 1.18 6.76 8.37
CA THR A 17 2.53 7.27 8.67
C THR A 17 3.55 6.62 7.73
N ARG A 18 4.75 7.19 7.63
CA ARG A 18 5.85 6.62 6.85
C ARG A 18 6.16 5.16 7.20
N GLN A 19 6.17 4.82 8.48
CA GLN A 19 6.42 3.45 8.94
C GLN A 19 5.28 2.49 8.55
N GLN A 20 4.04 2.95 8.67
CA GLN A 20 2.87 2.17 8.26
C GLN A 20 2.81 1.97 6.74
N ALA A 21 3.19 2.98 5.95
CA ALA A 21 3.24 2.88 4.49
C ALA A 21 4.30 1.88 4.03
N ALA A 22 5.50 1.91 4.61
CA ALA A 22 6.54 0.91 4.34
C ALA A 22 6.07 -0.51 4.69
N ALA A 23 5.44 -0.68 5.86
CA ALA A 23 4.87 -1.96 6.28
C ALA A 23 3.74 -2.43 5.36
N TYR A 24 2.87 -1.51 4.91
CA TYR A 24 1.79 -1.80 3.96
C TYR A 24 2.34 -2.33 2.63
N CYS A 25 3.44 -1.75 2.15
CA CYS A 25 4.13 -2.20 0.94
C CYS A 25 5.05 -3.42 1.16
N GLY A 26 5.16 -3.94 2.38
CA GLY A 26 5.97 -5.13 2.69
C GLY A 26 7.49 -4.91 2.66
N VAL A 27 7.97 -3.68 2.80
CA VAL A 27 9.40 -3.33 2.70
C VAL A 27 9.92 -2.55 3.92
N SER A 28 11.25 -2.45 4.05
CA SER A 28 11.88 -1.62 5.08
C SER A 28 11.65 -0.12 4.83
N VAL A 29 11.68 0.71 5.87
CA VAL A 29 11.50 2.16 5.74
C VAL A 29 12.56 2.82 4.83
N PRO A 30 13.86 2.48 4.91
CA PRO A 30 14.85 2.99 3.96
C PRO A 30 14.58 2.56 2.51
N THR A 31 14.17 1.31 2.31
CA THR A 31 13.81 0.82 0.97
C THR A 31 12.62 1.59 0.42
N PHE A 32 11.56 1.76 1.22
CA PHE A 32 10.36 2.50 0.86
C PHE A 32 10.69 3.92 0.39
N ASP A 33 11.53 4.66 1.13
CA ASP A 33 11.96 6.00 0.74
C ASP A 33 12.72 6.05 -0.59
N GLY A 34 13.44 4.99 -0.95
CA GLY A 34 14.21 4.93 -2.18
C GLY A 34 13.37 4.56 -3.41
N ILE A 35 12.28 3.81 -3.23
CA ILE A 35 11.51 3.24 -4.35
C ILE A 35 10.11 3.84 -4.51
N CYS A 36 9.52 4.40 -3.46
CA CYS A 36 8.13 4.85 -3.48
C CYS A 36 8.04 6.25 -4.12
N PRO A 37 7.35 6.39 -5.27
CA PRO A 37 7.17 7.68 -5.93
C PRO A 37 6.02 8.49 -5.32
N VAL A 38 5.22 7.90 -4.42
CA VAL A 38 4.02 8.53 -3.86
C VAL A 38 4.41 9.66 -2.92
N LYS A 39 3.97 10.88 -3.23
CA LYS A 39 4.25 12.07 -2.41
C LYS A 39 3.45 12.04 -1.12
N ALA A 40 4.12 12.31 0.00
CA ALA A 40 3.44 12.45 1.28
C ALA A 40 2.59 13.73 1.33
N ILE A 41 1.42 13.64 1.93
CA ILE A 41 0.49 14.73 2.20
C ILE A 41 0.90 15.35 3.55
N ALA A 42 1.29 16.62 3.52
CA ALA A 42 1.57 17.37 4.74
C ALA A 42 0.24 17.86 5.35
N LEU A 43 -0.15 17.29 6.50
CA LEU A 43 -1.35 17.73 7.24
C LEU A 43 -1.09 18.99 8.10
N GLY A 44 0.13 19.48 8.12
CA GLY A 44 0.54 20.66 8.86
C GLY A 44 2.04 20.91 8.71
N ASN A 45 2.58 21.80 9.54
CA ASN A 45 3.99 22.15 9.47
C ASN A 45 4.86 21.05 10.07
N GLY A 46 5.75 20.49 9.25
CA GLY A 46 6.83 19.60 9.65
C GLY A 46 6.64 18.13 9.25
N LYS A 47 7.78 17.45 9.07
CA LYS A 47 7.87 16.07 8.56
C LYS A 47 7.10 15.02 9.37
N ARG A 48 6.78 15.30 10.64
CA ARG A 48 6.00 14.38 11.50
C ARG A 48 4.52 14.31 11.14
N LEU A 49 3.99 15.33 10.46
CA LEU A 49 2.59 15.39 10.01
C LEU A 49 2.41 14.97 8.56
N GLU A 50 3.48 14.46 7.92
CA GLU A 50 3.39 13.84 6.60
C GLU A 50 2.69 12.49 6.70
N ARG A 51 1.74 12.25 5.79
CA ARG A 51 0.99 11.00 5.67
C ARG A 51 0.91 10.54 4.23
N PHE A 52 0.89 9.25 4.02
CA PHE A 52 0.73 8.63 2.70
C PHE A 52 -0.70 8.15 2.54
N ASP A 53 -1.34 8.50 1.43
CA ASP A 53 -2.69 8.02 1.13
C ASP A 53 -2.65 6.58 0.63
N ARG A 54 -3.40 5.68 1.30
CA ARG A 54 -3.44 4.26 0.95
C ARG A 54 -3.90 4.02 -0.48
N ILE A 55 -4.86 4.79 -1.00
CA ILE A 55 -5.34 4.62 -2.38
C ILE A 55 -4.26 5.02 -3.39
N SER A 56 -3.47 6.06 -3.11
CA SER A 56 -2.34 6.40 -3.98
C SER A 56 -1.26 5.33 -3.97
N LEU A 57 -1.02 4.69 -2.82
CA LEU A 57 -0.14 3.52 -2.72
C LEU A 57 -0.68 2.33 -3.52
N ASP A 58 -1.98 2.03 -3.40
CA ASP A 58 -2.63 0.97 -4.16
C ASP A 58 -2.47 1.20 -5.67
N GLY A 59 -2.74 2.42 -6.15
CA GLY A 59 -2.56 2.76 -7.57
C GLY A 59 -1.11 2.63 -8.06
N TRP A 60 -0.13 2.94 -7.21
CA TRP A 60 1.27 2.68 -7.53
C TRP A 60 1.57 1.18 -7.61
N ILE A 61 1.11 0.39 -6.63
CA ILE A 61 1.29 -1.08 -6.62
C ILE A 61 0.65 -1.70 -7.86
N ASP A 62 -0.57 -1.27 -8.21
CA ASP A 62 -1.27 -1.74 -9.41
C ASP A 62 -0.51 -1.39 -10.69
N SER A 63 0.14 -0.22 -10.76
CA SER A 63 0.99 0.16 -11.90
C SER A 63 2.21 -0.76 -12.06
N LEU A 64 2.79 -1.23 -10.95
CA LEU A 64 3.87 -2.22 -10.98
C LEU A 64 3.37 -3.57 -11.49
N ALA A 65 2.17 -3.99 -11.08
CA ALA A 65 1.56 -5.23 -11.51
C ALA A 65 1.15 -5.21 -12.99
N LEU A 66 0.64 -4.09 -13.51
CA LEU A 66 0.30 -3.92 -14.92
C LEU A 66 1.53 -4.04 -15.83
N ASN A 67 2.67 -3.48 -15.41
CA ASN A 67 3.94 -3.67 -16.12
C ASN A 67 4.39 -5.14 -16.14
N GLY A 68 3.94 -5.96 -15.19
CA GLY A 68 4.16 -7.42 -15.19
C GLY A 68 3.09 -8.23 -15.91
N ARG A 69 1.90 -7.66 -16.16
CA ARG A 69 0.73 -8.39 -16.67
C ARG A 69 0.78 -8.62 -18.19
N GLU A 70 1.53 -7.83 -18.95
CA GLU A 70 1.85 -8.17 -20.35
C GLU A 70 2.59 -9.52 -20.48
N MET A 71 3.23 -10.00 -19.40
CA MET A 71 3.93 -11.30 -19.40
C MET A 71 3.10 -12.48 -18.90
N SER A 72 1.90 -12.28 -18.32
CA SER A 72 1.09 -13.43 -17.91
C SER A 72 0.30 -13.96 -19.09
N LYS A 73 0.76 -15.07 -19.67
CA LYS A 73 -0.01 -15.88 -20.62
C LYS A 73 -1.46 -15.97 -20.16
N ASP A 74 -2.40 -15.62 -21.05
CA ASP A 74 -3.83 -15.77 -20.81
C ASP A 74 -4.19 -17.26 -20.80
N TRP A 75 -4.07 -17.86 -19.62
CA TRP A 75 -4.33 -19.27 -19.38
C TRP A 75 -5.83 -19.60 -19.48
N LEU A 76 -6.72 -18.60 -19.42
CA LEU A 76 -8.15 -18.79 -19.66
C LEU A 76 -8.43 -19.00 -21.15
N ALA A 77 -7.80 -18.20 -22.01
CA ALA A 77 -7.92 -18.35 -23.46
C ALA A 77 -7.36 -19.69 -24.00
N GLU A 78 -6.41 -20.30 -23.28
CA GLU A 78 -5.86 -21.62 -23.65
C GLU A 78 -6.80 -22.77 -23.28
N LEU A 79 -7.57 -22.63 -22.20
CA LEU A 79 -8.52 -23.67 -21.76
C LEU A 79 -9.77 -23.72 -22.64
N GLU A 80 -10.18 -22.61 -23.26
CA GLU A 80 -11.33 -22.55 -24.16
C GLU A 80 -11.05 -23.19 -25.54
N LYS A 81 -9.79 -23.50 -25.85
CA LYS A 81 -9.38 -24.15 -27.10
C LYS A 81 -9.35 -25.69 -27.04
N GLN A 82 -9.65 -26.31 -25.90
CA GLN A 82 -9.73 -27.77 -25.74
C GLN A 82 -11.18 -28.26 -25.80
#